data_AF-A0A1W9J372-F1
#
_entry.id   AF-A0A1W9J372-F1
#
_cell.length_a   1.000
_cell.length_b   1.000
_cell.length_c   1.000
_cell.angle_alpha   90.00
_cell.angle_beta   90.00
_cell.angle_gamma   90.00
#
_symmetry.space_group_name_H-M   'P 1'
#
loop_
_entity.id
_entity.type
_entity.pdbx_description
1 polymer ?
#
loop_
_entity_poly.entity_id
_entity_poly.type
_entity_poly.pdbx_seq_one_letter_code
_entity_poly.pdbx_strand_id
1 'polypeptide(L)'
;MIFRGPESLQYPSRKEFQHLAEIMYQVRGVQTRADLPQLTSAMSSLIPYQFSACGAYALQHKAFQISHTNYNAELHELYLSQGYTADPAIQLLQSSPTSLVSSEDSPELVIPREVTSLKLDFGIKTCLSIGVRGVLGQCTWFVYSNFDRKLLWKLRTMMQILAPHFHLAYMRATTWNDGIHPQATRVELTARETEIMRWVAEGKTNWEISIILHVSLNTVKFHLKNVYQKLGGVENRWAAIAQWQRQSGEILFPPSHDPNQR
;
A
#
# COMPACT_ATOMS: atom_id res chain seq x y z
N MET A 1 29.60 -8.47 13.11
CA MET A 1 29.67 -7.24 12.31
C MET A 1 28.56 -6.33 12.78
N ILE A 2 28.88 -5.33 13.61
CA ILE A 2 27.89 -4.36 14.10
C ILE A 2 27.73 -3.33 12.98
N PHE A 3 26.56 -3.32 12.32
CA PHE A 3 26.22 -2.31 11.34
C PHE A 3 26.25 -0.93 12.02
N ARG A 4 27.31 -0.15 11.80
CA ARG A 4 27.32 1.28 12.10
C ARG A 4 26.80 1.98 10.85
N GLY A 5 25.54 2.42 10.91
CA GLY A 5 25.00 3.35 9.93
C GLY A 5 25.71 4.72 10.00
N PRO A 6 25.48 5.61 9.03
CA PRO A 6 26.09 6.95 9.00
C PRO A 6 25.79 7.71 10.30
N GLU A 7 26.69 8.62 10.70
CA GLU A 7 26.66 9.40 11.96
C GLU A 7 25.37 10.22 12.20
N SER A 8 24.48 10.30 11.21
CA SER A 8 23.17 10.94 11.25
C SER A 8 21.99 10.02 11.60
N LEU A 9 22.15 8.70 11.63
CA LEU A 9 21.13 7.78 12.14
C LEU A 9 21.34 7.56 13.64
N GLN A 10 20.70 8.40 14.47
CA GLN A 10 20.50 8.06 15.87
C GLN A 10 19.51 6.89 15.94
N TYR A 11 20.06 5.68 15.99
CA TYR A 11 19.28 4.48 16.24
C TYR A 11 18.57 4.59 17.60
N PRO A 12 17.36 4.02 17.73
CA PRO A 12 16.69 3.94 19.02
C PRO A 12 17.61 3.33 20.09
N SER A 13 17.53 3.82 21.31
CA SER A 13 18.17 3.21 22.47
C SER A 13 17.62 1.80 22.70
N ARG A 14 18.34 0.97 23.47
CA ARG A 14 17.89 -0.40 23.81
C ARG A 14 16.48 -0.43 24.41
N LYS A 15 16.16 0.53 25.29
CA LYS A 15 14.84 0.63 25.93
C LYS A 15 13.76 1.00 24.91
N GLU A 16 14.07 1.88 23.98
CA GLU A 16 13.16 2.27 22.90
C GLU A 16 12.93 1.12 21.92
N PHE A 17 13.97 0.38 21.53
CA PHE A 17 13.81 -0.82 20.72
C PHE A 17 12.91 -1.86 21.37
N GLN A 18 13.02 -2.05 22.69
CA GLN A 18 12.13 -2.93 23.43
C GLN A 18 10.68 -2.43 23.37
N HIS A 19 10.43 -1.14 23.58
CA HIS A 19 9.09 -0.57 23.45
C HIS A 19 8.54 -0.68 22.01
N LEU A 20 9.39 -0.48 20.99
CA LEU A 20 9.00 -0.70 19.60
C LEU A 20 8.58 -2.17 19.38
N ALA A 21 9.30 -3.13 19.95
CA ALA A 21 8.93 -4.55 19.89
C ALA A 21 7.60 -4.87 20.59
N GLU A 22 7.36 -4.26 21.75
CA GLU A 22 6.10 -4.37 22.47
C GLU A 22 4.94 -3.81 21.65
N ILE A 23 5.12 -2.63 21.03
CA ILE A 23 4.13 -2.04 20.12
C ILE A 23 3.89 -2.97 18.91
N MET A 24 4.95 -3.46 18.27
CA MET A 24 4.85 -4.40 17.14
C MET A 24 4.04 -5.65 17.51
N TYR A 25 4.18 -6.15 18.73
CA TYR A 25 3.40 -7.27 19.24
C TYR A 25 1.94 -6.88 19.50
N GLN A 26 1.70 -5.76 20.20
CA GLN A 26 0.36 -5.28 20.56
C GLN A 26 -0.51 -5.03 19.33
N VAL A 27 0.01 -4.39 18.27
CA VAL A 27 -0.77 -4.10 17.05
C VAL A 27 -1.16 -5.36 16.28
N ARG A 28 -0.61 -6.53 16.61
CA ARG A 28 -1.12 -7.81 16.07
C ARG A 28 -2.53 -8.14 16.58
N GLY A 29 -2.93 -7.58 17.73
CA GLY A 29 -4.26 -7.72 18.31
C GLY A 29 -5.34 -6.88 17.62
N VAL A 30 -4.96 -5.94 16.74
CA VAL A 30 -5.91 -5.15 15.95
C VAL A 30 -6.50 -6.03 14.85
N GLN A 31 -7.79 -6.36 14.97
CA GLN A 31 -8.50 -7.32 14.10
C GLN A 31 -9.78 -6.74 13.49
N THR A 32 -10.32 -5.66 14.05
CA THR A 32 -11.55 -5.03 13.55
C THR A 32 -11.38 -3.52 13.39
N ARG A 33 -12.28 -2.88 12.64
CA ARG A 33 -12.31 -1.42 12.49
C ARG A 33 -12.40 -0.68 13.83
N ALA A 34 -13.06 -1.26 14.84
CA ALA A 34 -13.18 -0.67 16.17
C ALA A 34 -11.83 -0.63 16.93
N ASP A 35 -10.87 -1.48 16.53
CA ASP A 35 -9.54 -1.55 17.14
C ASP A 35 -8.53 -0.59 16.52
N LEU A 36 -8.85 0.02 15.37
CA LEU A 36 -7.95 0.95 14.66
C LEU A 36 -7.38 2.10 15.51
N PRO A 37 -8.09 2.69 16.49
CA PRO A 37 -7.52 3.70 17.37
C PRO A 37 -6.25 3.24 18.09
N GLN A 38 -6.12 1.94 18.35
CA GLN A 38 -4.97 1.34 19.03
C GLN A 38 -3.67 1.52 18.24
N LEU A 39 -3.74 1.57 16.91
CA LEU A 39 -2.56 1.76 16.05
C LEU A 39 -1.92 3.11 16.34
N THR A 40 -2.67 4.20 16.20
CA THR A 40 -2.13 5.53 16.44
C THR A 40 -1.81 5.74 17.92
N SER A 41 -2.67 5.29 18.84
CA SER A 41 -2.44 5.49 20.29
C SER A 41 -1.19 4.78 20.81
N ALA A 42 -0.74 3.68 20.19
CA ALA A 42 0.47 2.98 20.60
C ALA A 42 1.72 3.89 20.61
N MET A 43 1.77 4.89 19.71
CA MET A 43 2.87 5.85 19.63
C MET A 43 2.90 6.85 20.78
N SER A 44 1.78 7.08 21.47
CA SER A 44 1.69 8.06 22.56
C SER A 44 2.64 7.72 23.73
N SER A 45 2.98 6.43 23.89
CA SER A 45 3.94 5.94 24.88
C SER A 45 5.39 6.35 24.61
N LEU A 46 5.73 6.63 23.35
CA LEU A 46 7.08 6.97 22.91
C LEU A 46 7.24 8.47 22.67
N ILE A 47 6.24 9.08 22.03
CA ILE A 47 6.25 10.49 21.64
C ILE A 47 4.86 11.07 21.88
N PRO A 48 4.73 12.04 22.80
CA PRO A 48 3.49 12.77 22.97
C PRO A 48 3.13 13.55 21.70
N TYR A 49 1.88 13.44 21.30
CA TYR A 49 1.27 14.19 20.21
C TYR A 49 -0.17 14.54 20.61
N GLN A 50 -0.77 15.56 20.00
CA GLN A 50 -2.14 15.96 20.34
C GLN A 50 -3.16 15.28 19.43
N PHE A 51 -2.86 15.23 18.13
CA PHE A 51 -3.78 14.69 17.13
C PHE A 51 -3.13 13.58 16.31
N SER A 52 -3.95 12.63 15.88
CA SER A 52 -3.57 11.55 15.00
C SER A 52 -4.73 11.08 14.16
N ALA A 53 -4.39 10.54 12.99
CA ALA A 53 -5.34 9.86 12.13
C ALA A 53 -4.69 8.69 11.42
N CYS A 54 -5.50 7.72 11.02
CA CYS A 54 -5.09 6.66 10.12
C CYS A 54 -6.18 6.34 9.11
N GLY A 55 -5.75 5.85 7.95
CA GLY A 55 -6.62 5.66 6.82
C GLY A 55 -5.98 4.84 5.71
N ALA A 56 -6.71 4.72 4.61
CA ALA A 56 -6.28 4.04 3.41
C ALA A 56 -6.33 4.95 2.19
N TYR A 57 -5.46 4.66 1.24
CA TYR A 57 -5.43 5.31 -0.06
C TYR A 57 -5.28 4.26 -1.17
N ALA A 58 -6.27 4.20 -2.06
CA ALA A 58 -6.25 3.30 -3.21
C ALA A 58 -5.65 4.01 -4.42
N LEU A 59 -4.43 3.62 -4.83
CA LEU A 59 -3.70 4.27 -5.93
C LEU A 59 -4.46 4.22 -7.27
N GLN A 60 -5.15 3.12 -7.54
CA GLN A 60 -5.85 2.90 -8.82
C GLN A 60 -7.05 3.85 -9.00
N HIS A 61 -7.83 4.06 -7.95
CA HIS A 61 -9.05 4.88 -7.98
C HIS A 61 -8.84 6.28 -7.44
N LYS A 62 -7.65 6.59 -6.93
CA LYS A 62 -7.34 7.83 -6.19
C LYS A 62 -8.34 8.12 -5.07
N ALA A 63 -8.83 7.05 -4.44
CA ALA A 63 -9.81 7.12 -3.36
C ALA A 63 -9.08 7.16 -2.02
N PHE A 64 -9.37 8.20 -1.23
CA PHE A 64 -8.82 8.40 0.10
C PHE A 64 -9.92 8.21 1.15
N GLN A 65 -9.58 7.52 2.24
CA GLN A 65 -10.49 7.29 3.35
C GLN A 65 -9.76 7.45 4.67
N ILE A 66 -10.34 8.23 5.58
CA ILE A 66 -9.96 8.27 6.99
C ILE A 66 -10.82 7.24 7.73
N SER A 67 -10.17 6.26 8.37
CA SER A 67 -10.89 5.23 9.14
C SER A 67 -10.91 5.52 10.64
N HIS A 68 -9.88 6.21 11.14
CA HIS A 68 -9.85 6.71 12.50
C HIS A 68 -9.16 8.07 12.56
N THR A 69 -9.69 8.96 13.38
CA THR A 69 -9.13 10.28 13.65
C THR A 69 -9.61 10.81 14.98
N ASN A 70 -8.78 11.59 15.67
CA ASN A 70 -9.18 12.41 16.81
C ASN A 70 -9.18 13.93 16.50
N TYR A 71 -9.02 14.31 15.22
CA TYR A 71 -9.31 15.66 14.75
C TYR A 71 -10.80 15.95 14.88
N ASN A 72 -11.16 17.23 14.98
CA ASN A 72 -12.56 17.63 14.98
C ASN A 72 -13.24 17.31 13.62
N ALA A 73 -14.57 17.26 13.61
CA ALA A 73 -15.35 16.88 12.44
C ALA A 73 -15.14 17.84 11.24
N GLU A 74 -15.01 19.14 11.53
CA GLU A 74 -14.81 20.16 10.50
C GLU A 74 -13.49 19.97 9.74
N LEU A 75 -12.39 19.75 10.46
CA LEU A 75 -11.10 19.47 9.85
C LEU A 75 -11.10 18.12 9.11
N HIS A 76 -11.80 17.10 9.63
CA HIS A 76 -11.97 15.83 8.94
C HIS A 76 -12.58 16.04 7.55
N GLU A 77 -13.75 16.69 7.49
CA GLU A 77 -14.48 16.92 6.24
C GLU A 77 -13.66 17.75 5.25
N LEU A 78 -12.97 18.77 5.75
CA LEU A 78 -12.18 19.66 4.92
C LEU A 78 -10.91 18.97 4.39
N TYR A 79 -10.28 18.13 5.20
CA TYR A 79 -9.15 17.32 4.76
C TYR A 79 -9.56 16.30 3.70
N LEU A 80 -10.72 15.63 3.85
CA LEU A 80 -11.24 14.70 2.85
C LEU A 80 -11.60 15.39 1.52
N SER A 81 -12.16 16.60 1.58
CA SER A 81 -12.60 17.31 0.37
C SER A 81 -11.46 17.99 -0.38
N GLN A 82 -10.45 18.51 0.34
CA GLN A 82 -9.45 19.41 -0.27
C GLN A 82 -8.02 19.16 0.22
N GLY A 83 -7.83 18.66 1.45
CA GLY A 83 -6.52 18.62 2.10
C GLY A 83 -5.62 17.44 1.68
N TYR A 84 -6.17 16.24 1.50
CA TYR A 84 -5.36 15.03 1.30
C TYR A 84 -4.54 15.03 0.00
N THR A 85 -5.02 15.72 -1.04
CA THR A 85 -4.33 15.84 -2.33
C THR A 85 -3.04 16.66 -2.21
N ALA A 86 -2.97 17.55 -1.22
CA ALA A 86 -1.81 18.36 -0.87
C ALA A 86 -0.91 17.70 0.19
N ASP A 87 -1.23 16.50 0.69
CA ASP A 87 -0.40 15.80 1.67
C ASP A 87 0.85 15.23 0.99
N PRO A 88 2.07 15.61 1.43
CA PRO A 88 3.29 15.15 0.78
C PRO A 88 3.47 13.63 0.79
N ALA A 89 3.06 12.93 1.85
CA ALA A 89 3.15 11.47 1.88
C ALA A 89 2.19 10.83 0.87
N ILE A 90 1.00 11.39 0.66
CA ILE A 90 0.06 10.92 -0.37
C ILE A 90 0.61 11.19 -1.78
N GLN A 91 1.20 12.36 -2.01
CA GLN A 91 1.82 12.67 -3.30
C GLN A 91 3.01 11.76 -3.58
N LEU A 92 3.85 11.51 -2.58
CA LEU A 92 4.97 10.57 -2.68
C LEU A 92 4.49 9.13 -2.90
N LEU A 93 3.41 8.71 -2.24
CA LEU A 93 2.80 7.42 -2.51
C LEU A 93 2.29 7.29 -3.94
N GLN A 94 2.06 8.39 -4.68
CA GLN A 94 1.64 8.34 -6.08
C GLN A 94 2.82 8.36 -7.04
N SER A 95 3.85 9.15 -6.75
CA SER A 95 4.97 9.41 -7.66
C SER A 95 6.18 8.50 -7.43
N SER A 96 6.38 8.02 -6.20
CA SER A 96 7.56 7.25 -5.81
C SER A 96 7.33 5.74 -5.97
N PRO A 97 8.35 4.95 -6.35
CA PRO A 97 8.29 3.49 -6.28
C PRO A 97 8.51 2.94 -4.86
N THR A 98 8.93 3.77 -3.90
CA THR A 98 9.28 3.34 -2.53
C THR A 98 8.05 2.89 -1.75
N SER A 99 8.15 1.75 -1.05
CA SER A 99 7.04 1.17 -0.29
C SER A 99 6.70 1.90 1.01
N LEU A 100 7.60 2.72 1.52
CA LEU A 100 7.43 3.51 2.74
C LEU A 100 7.92 4.93 2.46
N VAL A 101 7.06 5.90 2.72
CA VAL A 101 7.34 7.33 2.51
C VAL A 101 6.85 8.12 3.71
N SER A 102 7.43 9.30 3.90
CA SER A 102 7.04 10.28 4.91
C SER A 102 7.00 11.67 4.30
N SER A 103 6.27 12.58 4.93
CA SER A 103 6.25 13.98 4.48
C SER A 103 7.63 14.64 4.48
N GLU A 104 8.56 14.10 5.25
CA GLU A 104 9.93 14.60 5.37
C GLU A 104 10.89 14.00 4.33
N ASP A 105 10.44 13.08 3.45
CA ASP A 105 11.24 12.53 2.34
C ASP A 105 11.36 13.51 1.17
N SER A 106 10.46 14.49 1.07
CA SER A 106 10.49 15.55 0.04
C SER A 106 10.23 16.92 0.64
N PRO A 107 11.22 17.52 1.35
CA PRO A 107 11.10 18.87 1.90
C PRO A 107 10.91 19.94 0.81
N GLU A 108 11.29 19.67 -0.43
CA GLU A 108 11.08 20.52 -1.60
C GLU A 108 9.61 20.59 -2.06
N LEU A 109 8.76 19.67 -1.61
CA LEU A 109 7.37 19.61 -2.02
C LEU A 109 6.58 20.76 -1.39
N VAL A 110 6.15 21.71 -2.24
CA VAL A 110 5.45 22.91 -1.78
C VAL A 110 4.00 22.58 -1.49
N ILE A 111 3.65 22.62 -0.20
CA ILE A 111 2.26 22.56 0.24
C ILE A 111 1.61 23.93 -0.06
N PRO A 112 0.43 23.99 -0.72
CA PRO A 112 -0.30 25.23 -0.95
C PRO A 112 -0.49 26.04 0.34
N ARG A 113 -0.44 27.38 0.21
CA ARG A 113 -0.54 28.28 1.37
C ARG A 113 -1.90 28.18 2.04
N GLU A 114 -2.95 27.93 1.27
CA GLU A 114 -4.32 27.76 1.72
C GLU A 114 -4.41 26.56 2.67
N VAL A 115 -3.82 25.43 2.28
CA VAL A 115 -3.79 24.20 3.11
C VAL A 115 -2.94 24.40 4.37
N THR A 116 -1.82 25.12 4.26
CA THR A 116 -0.95 25.41 5.41
C THR A 116 -1.65 26.34 6.41
N SER A 117 -2.31 27.40 5.92
CA SER A 117 -3.06 28.35 6.74
C SER A 117 -4.22 27.65 7.44
N LEU A 118 -4.94 26.81 6.70
CA LEU A 118 -6.04 26.02 7.24
C LEU A 118 -5.60 25.11 8.39
N LYS A 119 -4.47 24.40 8.24
CA LYS A 119 -3.90 23.58 9.32
C LYS A 119 -3.66 24.43 10.57
N LEU A 120 -3.13 25.64 10.41
CA LEU A 120 -2.87 26.57 11.52
C LEU A 120 -4.16 27.08 12.17
N ASP A 121 -5.21 27.34 11.39
CA ASP A 121 -6.52 27.77 11.90
C ASP A 121 -7.15 26.71 12.81
N PHE A 122 -6.95 25.43 12.50
CA PHE A 122 -7.32 24.30 13.37
C PHE A 122 -6.28 23.97 14.45
N GLY A 123 -5.25 24.81 14.62
CA GLY A 123 -4.23 24.67 15.64
C GLY A 123 -3.18 23.59 15.37
N ILE A 124 -3.09 23.06 14.15
CA ILE A 124 -2.05 22.11 13.75
C ILE A 124 -0.75 22.87 13.42
N LYS A 125 0.23 22.76 14.32
CA LYS A 125 1.53 23.47 14.24
C LYS A 125 2.65 22.59 13.72
N THR A 126 2.60 21.30 14.03
CA THR A 126 3.55 20.28 13.55
C THR A 126 2.76 19.09 13.06
N CYS A 127 3.25 18.44 12.00
CA CYS A 127 2.59 17.28 11.40
C CYS A 127 3.64 16.40 10.73
N LEU A 128 3.54 15.10 10.93
CA LEU A 128 4.29 14.08 10.19
C LEU A 128 3.27 13.13 9.59
N SER A 129 3.24 13.02 8.26
CA SER A 129 2.46 12.00 7.55
C SER A 129 3.36 10.90 7.02
N ILE A 130 2.85 9.67 7.06
CA ILE A 130 3.59 8.46 6.70
C ILE A 130 2.69 7.58 5.85
N GLY A 131 3.18 7.24 4.67
CA GLY A 131 2.51 6.38 3.72
C GLY A 131 3.21 5.04 3.63
N VAL A 132 2.44 3.96 3.64
CA VAL A 132 2.92 2.61 3.34
C VAL A 132 2.16 2.09 2.15
N ARG A 133 2.89 1.71 1.10
CA ARG A 133 2.34 1.03 -0.07
C ARG A 133 2.40 -0.48 0.14
N GLY A 134 1.23 -1.10 0.17
CA GLY A 134 1.07 -2.55 0.21
C GLY A 134 0.93 -3.17 -1.18
N VAL A 135 0.56 -4.44 -1.20
CA VAL A 135 0.34 -5.21 -2.43
C VAL A 135 -0.91 -4.67 -3.15
N LEU A 136 -0.97 -4.81 -4.48
CA LEU A 136 -2.06 -4.33 -5.34
C LEU A 136 -2.29 -2.81 -5.32
N GLY A 137 -1.36 -2.03 -4.76
CA GLY A 137 -1.48 -0.57 -4.67
C GLY A 137 -2.45 -0.08 -3.59
N GLN A 138 -2.83 -0.96 -2.66
CA GLN A 138 -3.50 -0.58 -1.42
C GLN A 138 -2.48 0.08 -0.50
N CYS A 139 -2.67 1.37 -0.21
CA CYS A 139 -1.79 2.10 0.68
C CYS A 139 -2.50 2.39 2.00
N THR A 140 -1.73 2.46 3.08
CA THR A 140 -2.19 3.00 4.36
C THR A 140 -1.46 4.29 4.65
N TRP A 141 -2.13 5.17 5.36
CA TRP A 141 -1.62 6.47 5.75
C TRP A 141 -1.80 6.66 7.25
N PHE A 142 -0.78 7.20 7.90
CA PHE A 142 -0.77 7.51 9.32
C PHE A 142 -0.25 8.93 9.52
N VAL A 143 -0.92 9.68 10.38
CA VAL A 143 -0.51 11.04 10.74
C VAL A 143 -0.46 11.23 12.23
N TYR A 144 0.53 11.99 12.66
CA TYR A 144 0.67 12.53 14.01
C TYR A 144 0.88 14.04 13.92
N SER A 145 0.24 14.80 14.79
CA SER A 145 0.32 16.26 14.81
C SER A 145 0.46 16.83 16.21
N ASN A 146 1.01 18.04 16.29
CA ASN A 146 1.28 18.78 17.52
C ASN A 146 2.16 18.00 18.52
N PHE A 147 3.14 17.28 18.00
CA PHE A 147 4.28 16.78 18.78
C PHE A 147 5.37 17.86 18.86
N ASP A 148 6.28 17.74 19.84
CA ASP A 148 7.46 18.60 19.90
C ASP A 148 8.31 18.44 18.64
N ARG A 149 8.50 19.53 17.89
CA ARG A 149 9.27 19.53 16.62
C ARG A 149 10.69 18.98 16.78
N LYS A 150 11.30 19.10 17.97
CA LYS A 150 12.63 18.52 18.26
C LYS A 150 12.64 16.99 18.19
N LEU A 151 11.47 16.35 18.35
CA LEU A 151 11.27 14.91 18.27
C LEU A 151 10.89 14.42 16.87
N LEU A 152 10.81 15.30 15.87
CA LEU A 152 10.40 14.96 14.51
C LEU A 152 11.24 13.81 13.92
N TRP A 153 12.56 13.93 13.99
CA TRP A 153 13.48 12.92 13.47
C TRP A 153 13.25 11.57 14.16
N LYS A 154 13.06 11.59 15.49
CA LYS A 154 12.84 10.40 16.31
C LYS A 154 11.52 9.73 15.96
N LEU A 155 10.45 10.51 15.83
CA LEU A 155 9.14 10.03 15.41
C LEU A 155 9.20 9.38 14.04
N ARG A 156 9.87 10.05 13.09
CA ARG A 156 10.09 9.51 11.75
C ARG A 156 10.84 8.19 11.80
N THR A 157 11.95 8.08 12.52
CA THR A 157 12.73 6.84 12.64
C THR A 157 11.92 5.71 13.28
N MET A 158 11.18 6.00 14.36
CA MET A 158 10.32 4.99 15.02
C MET A 158 9.24 4.48 14.07
N MET A 159 8.60 5.39 13.34
CA MET A 159 7.57 5.01 12.39
C MET A 159 8.12 4.35 11.13
N GLN A 160 9.39 4.58 10.74
CA GLN A 160 10.01 3.80 9.68
C GLN A 160 10.06 2.31 10.02
N ILE A 161 10.19 1.98 11.31
CA ILE A 161 10.14 0.61 11.81
C ILE A 161 8.70 0.14 11.97
N LEU A 162 7.82 0.95 12.58
CA LEU A 162 6.48 0.53 12.96
C LEU A 162 5.44 0.56 11.84
N ALA A 163 5.57 1.47 10.87
CA ALA A 163 4.56 1.69 9.85
C ALA A 163 4.22 0.42 9.02
N PRO A 164 5.17 -0.46 8.64
CA PRO A 164 4.85 -1.73 8.00
C PRO A 164 3.98 -2.65 8.86
N HIS A 165 4.19 -2.68 10.18
CA HIS A 165 3.38 -3.48 11.10
C HIS A 165 1.98 -2.88 11.27
N PHE A 166 1.90 -1.55 11.30
CA PHE A 166 0.64 -0.83 11.39
C PHE A 166 -0.16 -1.00 10.10
N HIS A 167 0.50 -0.95 8.94
CA HIS A 167 -0.10 -1.25 7.64
C HIS A 167 -0.72 -2.65 7.64
N LEU A 168 0.05 -3.68 8.00
CA LEU A 168 -0.48 -5.05 8.02
C LEU A 168 -1.64 -5.21 9.01
N ALA A 169 -1.57 -4.55 10.17
CA ALA A 169 -2.65 -4.56 11.16
C ALA A 169 -3.92 -3.86 10.67
N TYR A 170 -3.76 -2.67 10.08
CA TYR A 170 -4.85 -1.94 9.44
C TYR A 170 -5.50 -2.79 8.35
N MET A 171 -4.69 -3.37 7.44
CA MET A 171 -5.20 -4.20 6.35
C MET A 171 -5.99 -5.38 6.88
N ARG A 172 -5.49 -6.10 7.90
CA ARG A 172 -6.28 -7.18 8.55
C ARG A 172 -7.62 -6.65 9.08
N ALA A 173 -7.60 -5.56 9.82
CA ALA A 173 -8.79 -5.00 10.45
C ALA A 173 -9.86 -4.48 9.48
N THR A 174 -9.47 -4.06 8.28
CA THR A 174 -10.39 -3.49 7.30
C THR A 174 -10.73 -4.42 6.13
N THR A 175 -9.86 -5.37 5.77
CA THR A 175 -10.12 -6.31 4.66
C THR A 175 -10.67 -7.65 5.12
N TRP A 176 -10.47 -8.05 6.38
CA TRP A 176 -10.95 -9.35 6.89
C TRP A 176 -12.46 -9.34 7.20
N ASN A 177 -13.03 -8.18 7.57
CA ASN A 177 -14.39 -8.10 8.10
C ASN A 177 -15.47 -7.57 7.14
N ASP A 178 -15.11 -6.98 6.00
CA ASP A 178 -16.12 -6.38 5.13
C ASP A 178 -16.78 -7.38 4.18
N GLY A 179 -16.35 -8.65 4.10
CA GLY A 179 -16.68 -9.49 2.93
C GLY A 179 -16.11 -8.94 1.60
N ILE A 180 -15.65 -7.68 1.61
CA ILE A 180 -14.72 -7.01 0.72
C ILE A 180 -13.29 -7.39 1.15
N HIS A 181 -13.02 -8.69 1.19
CA HIS A 181 -11.92 -9.06 0.33
C HIS A 181 -12.38 -8.53 -1.04
N PRO A 182 -11.62 -7.68 -1.78
CA PRO A 182 -11.44 -8.11 -3.13
C PRO A 182 -10.87 -9.51 -2.90
N GLN A 183 -11.75 -10.49 -2.94
CA GLN A 183 -11.45 -11.60 -3.76
C GLN A 183 -11.03 -10.83 -5.03
N ALA A 184 -9.71 -10.70 -5.23
CA ALA A 184 -9.20 -11.44 -6.37
C ALA A 184 -9.92 -12.78 -6.24
N THR A 185 -11.17 -12.83 -6.75
CA THR A 185 -11.88 -14.05 -7.08
C THR A 185 -10.82 -14.60 -7.94
N ARG A 186 -10.02 -15.49 -7.35
CA ARG A 186 -8.82 -15.98 -7.98
C ARG A 186 -9.44 -16.64 -9.18
N VAL A 187 -9.38 -15.95 -10.32
CA VAL A 187 -10.32 -16.24 -11.38
C VAL A 187 -9.90 -17.62 -11.78
N GLU A 188 -10.76 -18.61 -11.51
CA GLU A 188 -10.43 -20.00 -11.77
C GLU A 188 -10.48 -20.19 -13.28
N LEU A 189 -9.36 -19.84 -13.90
CA LEU A 189 -9.04 -20.28 -15.22
C LEU A 189 -8.90 -21.79 -15.14
N THR A 190 -9.52 -22.48 -16.09
CA THR A 190 -9.28 -23.90 -16.28
C THR A 190 -7.79 -24.14 -16.54
N ALA A 191 -7.32 -25.38 -16.36
CA ALA A 191 -5.94 -25.73 -16.67
C ALA A 191 -5.55 -25.29 -18.10
N ARG A 192 -6.49 -25.45 -19.05
CA ARG A 192 -6.27 -25.06 -20.45
C ARG A 192 -6.24 -23.55 -20.68
N GLU A 193 -7.12 -22.80 -20.02
CA GLU A 193 -7.11 -21.33 -20.08
C GLU A 193 -5.84 -20.75 -19.44
N THR A 194 -5.35 -21.37 -18.36
CA THR A 194 -4.10 -20.99 -17.69
C THR A 194 -2.89 -21.26 -18.59
N GLU A 195 -2.84 -22.43 -19.22
CA GLU A 195 -1.79 -22.80 -20.17
C GLU A 195 -1.75 -21.86 -21.37
N ILE A 196 -2.91 -21.51 -21.94
CA ILE A 196 -3.01 -20.52 -23.01
C ILE A 196 -2.53 -19.15 -22.53
N MET A 197 -2.92 -18.72 -21.32
CA MET A 197 -2.50 -17.43 -20.77
C MET A 197 -1.00 -17.33 -20.50
N ARG A 198 -0.33 -18.44 -20.15
CA ARG A 198 1.14 -18.49 -20.05
C ARG A 198 1.79 -18.15 -21.40
N TRP A 199 1.39 -18.82 -22.48
CA TRP A 199 1.95 -18.53 -23.81
C TRP A 199 1.59 -17.14 -24.33
N VAL A 200 0.40 -16.64 -23.97
CA VAL A 200 -0.01 -15.25 -24.25
C VAL A 200 0.91 -14.25 -23.55
N ALA A 201 1.27 -14.49 -22.28
CA ALA A 201 2.18 -13.65 -21.53
C ALA A 201 3.62 -13.70 -22.08
N GLU A 202 4.03 -14.85 -22.62
CA GLU A 202 5.29 -15.02 -23.37
C GLU A 202 5.25 -14.39 -24.79
N GLY A 203 4.18 -13.68 -25.14
CA GLY A 203 4.07 -12.95 -26.41
C GLY A 203 3.73 -13.81 -27.63
N LYS A 204 3.37 -15.09 -27.46
CA LYS A 204 2.98 -15.96 -28.58
C LYS A 204 1.66 -15.50 -29.19
N THR A 205 1.58 -15.57 -30.51
CA THR A 205 0.35 -15.32 -31.26
C THR A 205 -0.63 -16.48 -31.10
N ASN A 206 -1.92 -16.25 -31.34
CA ASN A 206 -2.92 -17.32 -31.24
C ASN A 206 -2.65 -18.49 -32.20
N TRP A 207 -2.01 -18.21 -33.34
CA TRP A 207 -1.60 -19.23 -34.30
C TRP A 207 -0.46 -20.08 -33.74
N GLU A 208 0.61 -19.46 -33.23
CA GLU A 208 1.71 -20.20 -32.59
C GLU A 208 1.22 -21.03 -31.40
N ILE A 209 0.34 -20.47 -30.57
CA ILE A 209 -0.29 -21.21 -29.46
C ILE A 209 -1.07 -22.41 -29.96
N SER A 210 -1.77 -22.28 -31.09
CA SER A 210 -2.53 -23.39 -31.68
C SER A 210 -1.60 -24.52 -32.13
N ILE A 211 -0.42 -24.20 -32.64
CA ILE A 211 0.62 -25.17 -33.02
C ILE A 211 1.23 -25.81 -31.77
N ILE A 212 1.67 -25.01 -30.79
CA ILE A 212 2.30 -25.47 -29.55
C ILE A 212 1.39 -26.43 -28.79
N LEU A 213 0.08 -26.11 -28.74
CA LEU A 213 -0.88 -26.84 -27.96
C LEU A 213 -1.70 -27.88 -28.75
N HIS A 214 -1.33 -28.12 -30.02
CA HIS A 214 -1.99 -29.05 -30.94
C HIS A 214 -3.53 -28.92 -31.01
N VAL A 215 -4.04 -27.69 -31.11
CA VAL A 215 -5.48 -27.39 -31.24
C VAL A 215 -5.73 -26.41 -32.38
N SER A 216 -7.00 -26.23 -32.77
CA SER A 216 -7.33 -25.25 -33.79
C SER A 216 -7.16 -23.81 -33.28
N LEU A 217 -6.88 -22.88 -34.20
CA LEU A 217 -6.87 -21.44 -33.92
C LEU A 217 -8.19 -20.96 -33.29
N ASN A 218 -9.31 -21.54 -33.72
CA ASN A 218 -10.64 -21.20 -33.18
C ASN A 218 -10.79 -21.66 -31.73
N THR A 219 -10.22 -22.80 -31.36
CA THR A 219 -10.18 -23.29 -29.97
C THR A 219 -9.41 -22.32 -29.08
N VAL A 220 -8.26 -21.80 -29.53
CA VAL A 220 -7.49 -20.78 -28.79
C VAL A 220 -8.29 -19.49 -28.62
N LYS A 221 -8.95 -19.01 -29.69
CA LYS A 221 -9.82 -17.81 -29.63
C LYS A 221 -10.98 -17.99 -28.66
N PHE A 222 -11.59 -19.17 -28.64
CA PHE A 222 -12.67 -19.51 -27.72
C PHE A 222 -12.22 -19.43 -26.26
N HIS A 223 -11.11 -20.08 -25.91
CA HIS A 223 -10.57 -20.01 -24.55
C HIS A 223 -10.17 -18.59 -24.15
N LEU A 224 -9.57 -17.81 -25.05
CA LEU A 224 -9.23 -16.41 -24.78
C LEU A 224 -10.47 -15.54 -24.54
N LYS A 225 -11.55 -15.75 -25.30
CA LYS A 225 -12.82 -15.06 -25.05
C LYS A 225 -13.34 -15.36 -23.65
N ASN A 226 -13.31 -16.62 -23.22
CA ASN A 226 -13.72 -17.02 -21.88
C ASN A 226 -12.81 -16.40 -20.81
N VAL A 227 -11.49 -16.41 -21.03
CA VAL A 227 -10.52 -15.75 -20.14
C VAL A 227 -10.83 -14.27 -20.00
N TYR A 228 -11.11 -13.56 -21.09
CA TYR A 228 -11.41 -12.13 -21.05
C TYR A 228 -12.66 -11.82 -20.24
N GLN A 229 -13.72 -12.63 -20.42
CA GLN A 229 -14.93 -12.54 -19.61
C GLN A 229 -14.64 -12.81 -18.13
N LYS A 230 -13.89 -13.89 -17.86
CA LYS A 230 -13.53 -14.31 -16.51
C LYS A 230 -12.64 -13.30 -15.78
N LEU A 231 -11.74 -12.59 -16.48
CA LEU A 231 -10.86 -11.56 -15.93
C LEU A 231 -11.53 -10.18 -15.80
N GLY A 232 -12.84 -10.13 -15.59
CA GLY A 232 -13.58 -8.88 -15.40
C GLY A 232 -13.97 -8.17 -16.69
N GLY A 233 -14.14 -8.91 -17.79
CA GLY A 233 -14.61 -8.36 -19.06
C GLY A 233 -13.59 -7.50 -19.80
N VAL A 234 -12.29 -7.85 -19.70
CA VAL A 234 -11.23 -7.10 -20.37
C VAL A 234 -11.37 -7.14 -21.89
N GLU A 235 -11.15 -6.01 -22.55
CA GLU A 235 -11.42 -5.86 -23.98
C GLU A 235 -10.23 -6.29 -24.86
N ASN A 236 -9.02 -6.35 -24.30
CA ASN A 236 -7.82 -6.61 -25.07
C ASN A 236 -6.83 -7.53 -24.34
N ARG A 237 -5.94 -8.14 -25.14
CA ARG A 237 -4.94 -9.12 -24.70
C ARG A 237 -4.02 -8.58 -23.61
N TRP A 238 -3.60 -7.32 -23.74
CA TRP A 238 -2.67 -6.68 -22.79
C TRP A 238 -3.33 -6.46 -21.43
N ALA A 239 -4.59 -6.01 -21.42
CA ALA A 239 -5.39 -5.89 -20.21
C ALA A 239 -5.61 -7.27 -19.56
N ALA A 240 -5.83 -8.32 -20.36
CA ALA A 240 -5.91 -9.70 -19.85
C ALA A 240 -4.61 -10.17 -19.19
N ILE A 241 -3.45 -9.92 -19.81
CA ILE A 241 -2.14 -10.24 -19.22
C ILE A 241 -1.95 -9.51 -17.90
N ALA A 242 -2.18 -8.19 -17.89
CA ALA A 242 -1.99 -7.37 -16.69
C ALA A 242 -2.94 -7.76 -15.55
N GLN A 243 -4.17 -8.18 -15.84
CA GLN A 243 -5.13 -8.64 -14.85
C GLN A 243 -4.80 -10.05 -14.34
N TRP A 244 -4.39 -10.95 -15.22
CA TRP A 244 -3.96 -12.30 -14.86
C TRP A 244 -2.70 -12.31 -13.98
N GLN A 245 -1.70 -11.50 -14.31
CA GLN A 245 -0.49 -11.33 -13.49
C GLN A 245 -0.79 -10.77 -12.10
N ARG A 246 -1.74 -9.82 -12.00
CA ARG A 246 -2.20 -9.26 -10.71
C ARG A 246 -2.81 -10.32 -9.78
N GLN A 247 -3.42 -11.37 -10.32
CA GLN A 247 -4.09 -12.42 -9.54
C GLN A 247 -3.21 -13.64 -9.26
N SER A 248 -2.21 -13.90 -10.11
CA SER A 248 -1.44 -15.15 -10.06
C SER A 248 -0.38 -15.17 -8.95
N GLY A 249 0.03 -14.02 -8.40
CA GLY A 249 1.10 -13.92 -7.39
C GLY A 249 2.50 -14.33 -7.90
N GLU A 250 2.56 -15.08 -9.00
CA GLU A 250 3.75 -15.33 -9.80
C GLU A 250 4.08 -14.08 -10.62
N ILE A 251 5.06 -13.31 -10.15
CA ILE A 251 5.89 -12.53 -11.06
C ILE A 251 6.67 -13.58 -11.85
N LEU A 252 6.24 -13.86 -13.09
CA LEU A 252 7.02 -14.66 -14.03
C LEU A 252 8.32 -13.89 -14.30
N PHE A 253 9.36 -14.17 -13.50
CA PHE A 253 10.67 -14.22 -14.08
C PHE A 253 10.63 -15.35 -15.11
N PRO A 254 11.06 -15.12 -16.36
CA PRO A 254 11.19 -16.23 -17.29
C PRO A 254 12.03 -17.30 -16.59
N PRO A 255 11.62 -18.59 -16.60
CA PRO A 255 12.51 -19.63 -16.14
C PRO A 255 13.81 -19.45 -16.93
N SER A 256 14.92 -19.29 -16.22
CA SER A 256 16.24 -19.25 -16.84
C SER A 256 16.32 -20.45 -17.78
N HIS A 257 16.40 -20.18 -19.08
CA HIS A 257 16.56 -21.22 -20.09
C HIS A 257 17.83 -21.98 -19.71
N ASP A 258 17.68 -23.18 -19.15
CA ASP A 258 18.80 -24.09 -18.99
C ASP A 258 19.17 -24.55 -20.40
N PRO A 259 20.36 -24.23 -20.92
CA PRO A 259 20.76 -24.65 -22.26
C PRO A 259 20.95 -26.17 -22.37
N ASN A 260 20.85 -26.93 -21.25
CA ASN A 260 21.17 -28.36 -21.20
C ASN A 260 19.98 -29.31 -21.03
N GLN A 261 18.72 -28.87 -21.19
CA GLN A 261 17.60 -29.81 -21.32
C GLN A 261 17.23 -30.07 -22.78
N ARG A 262 18.08 -30.94 -23.38
CA ARG A 262 17.97 -31.73 -24.63
C ARG A 262 17.58 -31.04 -25.93
#